data_AF-A0A3D2VX24-F1
#
_entry.id   AF-A0A3D2VX24-F1
#
_cell.length_a   1.000
_cell.length_b   1.000
_cell.length_c   1.000
_cell.angle_alpha   90.00
_cell.angle_beta   90.00
_cell.angle_gamma   90.00
#
_symmetry.space_group_name_H-M   'P 1'
#
loop_
_entity.id
_entity.type
_entity.pdbx_description
1 polymer ?
#
loop_
_entity_poly.entity_id
_entity_poly.type
_entity_poly.pdbx_seq_one_letter_code
_entity_poly.pdbx_strand_id
1 'polypeptide(L)'
;MSHWLLPWTASCLCGRVKMRVTEAPAVATACHCKACQKLSSGPYSLTLLLPAAGFEVIEGATEIGGLHSPDVRHHYCPHCKSWVYTTATALAGFVNFRATMLEDASWVMPFVDMQIADKLPGVVSGASRSYPGFPPPEDYGSLMEAFAKEGARPG
;
A
#
# COMPACT_ATOMS: atom_id res chain seq x y z
N MET A 1 -20.82 -13.02 -4.90
CA MET A 1 -19.61 -12.57 -5.63
C MET A 1 -19.45 -11.11 -5.29
N SER A 2 -18.64 -10.76 -4.29
CA SER A 2 -18.43 -9.36 -3.90
C SER A 2 -17.51 -8.71 -4.92
N HIS A 3 -18.10 -7.99 -5.87
CA HIS A 3 -17.39 -7.24 -6.88
C HIS A 3 -16.66 -6.06 -6.24
N TRP A 4 -15.50 -5.70 -6.78
CA TRP A 4 -14.80 -4.48 -6.39
C TRP A 4 -15.67 -3.26 -6.76
N LEU A 5 -15.99 -2.42 -5.77
CA LEU A 5 -16.76 -1.18 -5.96
C LEU A 5 -15.87 -0.05 -6.50
N LEU A 6 -15.29 -0.25 -7.69
CA LEU A 6 -14.41 0.71 -8.36
C LEU A 6 -15.23 1.69 -9.23
N PRO A 7 -14.72 2.91 -9.50
CA PRO A 7 -13.44 3.45 -9.06
C PRO A 7 -13.46 3.97 -7.61
N TRP A 8 -12.33 3.88 -6.92
CA TRP A 8 -12.14 4.52 -5.61
C TRP A 8 -11.50 5.89 -5.74
N THR A 9 -11.92 6.79 -4.87
CA THR A 9 -11.29 8.09 -4.67
C THR A 9 -10.38 8.06 -3.44
N ALA A 10 -9.30 8.81 -3.52
CA ALA A 10 -8.33 8.94 -2.45
C ALA A 10 -7.76 10.35 -2.42
N SER A 11 -7.30 10.77 -1.25
CA SER A 11 -6.62 12.05 -1.10
C SER A 11 -5.55 12.01 -0.01
N CYS A 12 -4.56 12.90 -0.13
CA CYS A 12 -3.64 13.18 0.98
C CYS A 12 -4.39 13.84 2.15
N LEU A 13 -3.78 13.93 3.33
CA LEU A 13 -4.42 14.49 4.54
C LEU A 13 -5.07 15.87 4.34
N CYS A 14 -4.50 16.75 3.52
CA CYS A 14 -5.07 18.09 3.27
C CYS A 14 -5.93 18.19 2.00
N GLY A 15 -6.22 17.10 1.30
CA GLY A 15 -7.06 17.07 0.10
C GLY A 15 -6.45 17.66 -1.19
N ARG A 16 -5.22 18.21 -1.14
CA ARG A 16 -4.57 18.89 -2.28
C ARG A 16 -4.04 17.95 -3.36
N VAL A 17 -3.68 16.73 -2.96
CA VAL A 17 -3.32 15.65 -3.87
C VAL A 17 -4.49 14.68 -3.86
N LYS A 18 -5.16 14.53 -5.00
CA LYS A 18 -6.27 13.59 -5.19
C LYS A 18 -5.85 12.50 -6.16
N MET A 19 -6.28 11.28 -5.87
CA MET A 19 -5.91 10.08 -6.61
C MET A 19 -7.17 9.28 -6.94
N ARG A 20 -7.07 8.46 -7.99
CA ARG A 20 -8.11 7.53 -8.41
C ARG A 20 -7.54 6.14 -8.58
N VAL A 21 -8.32 5.14 -8.16
CA VAL A 21 -8.02 3.72 -8.36
C VAL A 21 -9.14 3.10 -9.19
N THR A 22 -8.80 2.52 -10.34
CA THR A 22 -9.74 1.93 -11.31
C THR A 22 -9.59 0.42 -11.48
N GLU A 23 -8.53 -0.17 -10.93
CA GLU A 23 -8.31 -1.62 -10.94
C GLU A 23 -8.11 -2.18 -9.53
N ALA A 24 -8.42 -3.46 -9.37
CA ALA A 24 -8.30 -4.15 -8.11
C ALA A 24 -6.84 -4.29 -7.65
N PRO A 25 -6.56 -4.22 -6.34
CA PRO A 25 -5.23 -4.51 -5.82
C PRO A 25 -4.85 -5.98 -6.04
N ALA A 26 -3.57 -6.21 -6.31
CA ALA A 26 -2.98 -7.55 -6.35
C ALA A 26 -2.81 -8.15 -4.94
N VAL A 27 -2.51 -7.32 -3.94
CA VAL A 27 -2.40 -7.73 -2.54
C VAL A 27 -2.49 -6.53 -1.59
N ALA A 28 -3.06 -6.75 -0.40
CA ALA A 28 -2.99 -5.82 0.73
C ALA A 28 -1.90 -6.28 1.71
N THR A 29 -0.99 -5.39 2.11
CA THR A 29 0.15 -5.76 2.97
C THR A 29 0.36 -4.78 4.12
N ALA A 30 0.82 -5.32 5.26
CA ALA A 30 1.40 -4.57 6.35
C ALA A 30 2.92 -4.82 6.36
N CYS A 31 3.71 -3.79 6.09
CA CYS A 31 5.17 -3.87 6.15
C CYS A 31 5.69 -3.37 7.48
N HIS A 32 6.36 -4.24 8.23
CA HIS A 32 6.86 -3.96 9.57
C HIS A 32 8.32 -3.49 9.62
N CYS A 33 9.00 -3.34 8.48
CA CYS A 33 10.42 -2.93 8.51
C CYS A 33 10.60 -1.54 9.12
N LYS A 34 11.79 -1.29 9.69
CA LYS A 34 12.12 -0.01 10.33
C LYS A 34 11.93 1.21 9.42
N ALA A 35 12.16 1.07 8.11
CA ALA A 35 11.93 2.14 7.15
C ALA A 35 10.43 2.47 7.06
N CYS A 36 9.57 1.46 6.91
CA CYS A 36 8.13 1.65 6.89
C CYS A 36 7.60 2.25 8.19
N GLN A 37 8.09 1.80 9.35
CA GLN A 37 7.73 2.39 10.64
C GLN A 37 8.05 3.89 10.71
N LYS A 38 9.25 4.29 10.27
CA LYS A 38 9.68 5.69 10.25
C LYS A 38 8.94 6.53 9.21
N LEU A 39 8.70 5.98 8.02
CA LEU A 39 8.02 6.70 6.94
C LEU A 39 6.52 6.92 7.23
N SER A 40 5.87 5.97 7.92
CA SER A 40 4.47 6.11 8.32
C SER A 40 4.27 6.75 9.70
N SER A 41 5.34 6.95 10.48
CA SER A 41 5.28 7.29 11.90
C SER A 41 4.35 6.35 12.69
N GLY A 42 4.31 5.07 12.31
CA GLY A 42 3.38 4.08 12.82
C GLY A 42 4.03 2.69 13.00
N PRO A 43 3.26 1.71 13.50
CA PRO A 43 3.79 0.36 13.75
C PRO A 43 4.14 -0.40 12.48
N TYR A 44 3.54 -0.04 11.35
CA TYR A 44 3.80 -0.57 10.01
C TYR A 44 3.30 0.41 8.95
N SER A 45 3.57 0.11 7.68
CA SER A 45 2.87 0.75 6.55
C SER A 45 1.80 -0.20 6.02
N LEU A 46 0.54 0.25 5.98
CA LEU A 46 -0.57 -0.46 5.35
C LEU A 46 -0.69 -0.06 3.88
N THR A 47 -0.65 -1.04 2.99
CA THR A 47 -0.47 -0.78 1.55
C THR A 47 -1.34 -1.66 0.68
N LEU A 48 -1.70 -1.13 -0.48
CA LEU A 48 -2.29 -1.88 -1.59
C LEU A 48 -1.30 -1.87 -2.74
N LEU A 49 -0.97 -3.05 -3.27
CA LEU A 49 -0.19 -3.16 -4.50
C LEU A 49 -1.16 -3.06 -5.68
N LEU A 50 -1.19 -1.91 -6.36
CA LEU A 50 -2.12 -1.63 -7.45
C LEU A 50 -1.43 -1.82 -8.81
N PRO A 51 -2.09 -2.38 -9.83
CA PRO A 51 -1.63 -2.27 -11.21
C PRO A 51 -1.42 -0.80 -11.56
N ALA A 52 -0.29 -0.47 -12.20
CA ALA A 52 0.03 0.92 -12.54
C ALA A 52 -0.99 1.52 -13.52
N ALA A 53 -1.58 0.71 -14.40
CA ALA A 53 -2.65 1.12 -15.31
C ALA A 53 -3.95 1.51 -14.57
N GLY A 54 -4.13 1.01 -13.35
CA GLY A 54 -5.31 1.25 -12.52
C GLY A 54 -5.15 2.35 -11.48
N PHE A 55 -4.08 3.17 -11.54
CA PHE A 55 -3.79 4.21 -10.56
C PHE A 55 -3.42 5.54 -11.24
N GLU A 56 -4.00 6.64 -10.77
CA GLU A 56 -3.73 7.97 -11.30
C GLU A 56 -3.75 9.03 -10.19
N VAL A 57 -2.86 10.03 -10.26
CA VAL A 57 -2.97 11.30 -9.53
C VAL A 57 -3.78 12.26 -10.39
N ILE A 58 -5.00 12.58 -9.97
CA ILE A 58 -5.99 13.34 -10.76
C ILE A 58 -6.00 14.84 -10.44
N GLU A 59 -5.43 15.25 -9.29
CA GLU A 59 -5.30 16.66 -8.90
C GLU A 59 -4.07 16.85 -8.01
N GLY A 60 -3.38 17.97 -8.18
CA GLY A 60 -2.17 18.30 -7.43
C GLY A 60 -0.91 17.62 -7.96
N ALA A 61 0.19 17.79 -7.22
CA ALA A 61 1.48 17.19 -7.54
C ALA A 61 2.11 16.60 -6.28
N THR A 62 2.95 15.60 -6.47
CA THR A 62 3.75 15.00 -5.41
C THR A 62 5.21 15.44 -5.50
N GLU A 63 5.91 15.38 -4.38
CA GLU A 63 7.37 15.49 -4.31
C GLU A 63 7.98 14.17 -3.83
N ILE A 64 9.26 13.98 -4.13
CA ILE A 64 10.00 12.80 -3.65
C ILE A 64 10.50 13.06 -2.24
N GLY A 65 10.21 12.12 -1.33
CA GLY A 65 10.73 12.09 0.03
C GLY A 65 11.44 10.78 0.39
N GLY A 66 11.54 10.51 1.70
CA GLY A 66 12.22 9.32 2.23
C GLY A 66 13.74 9.41 2.08
N LEU A 67 14.39 8.32 1.64
CA LEU A 67 15.85 8.26 1.48
C LEU A 67 16.38 8.70 0.11
N HIS A 68 15.50 9.08 -0.83
CA HIS A 68 15.89 9.55 -2.17
C HIS A 68 16.78 8.56 -2.94
N SER A 69 16.54 7.26 -2.76
CA SER A 69 17.23 6.21 -3.51
C SER A 69 16.91 6.31 -5.02
N PRO A 70 17.86 6.00 -5.92
CA PRO A 70 17.60 5.96 -7.35
C PRO A 70 16.53 4.94 -7.74
N ASP A 71 16.36 3.86 -6.97
CA ASP A 71 15.48 2.74 -7.31
C ASP A 71 14.10 2.79 -6.65
N VAL A 72 13.90 3.67 -5.67
CA VAL A 72 12.66 3.77 -4.90
C VAL A 72 12.28 5.24 -4.72
N ARG A 73 11.10 5.60 -5.22
CA ARG A 73 10.54 6.95 -5.17
C ARG A 73 9.35 6.95 -4.22
N HIS A 74 9.52 7.53 -3.03
CA HIS A 74 8.43 7.75 -2.09
C HIS A 74 7.74 9.08 -2.44
N HIS A 75 6.47 9.03 -2.85
CA HIS A 75 5.73 10.21 -3.25
C HIS A 75 4.98 10.82 -2.06
N TYR A 76 5.19 12.10 -1.83
CA TYR A 76 4.63 12.86 -0.71
C TYR A 76 3.79 14.04 -1.21
N CYS A 77 2.76 14.40 -0.46
CA CYS A 77 2.13 15.70 -0.62
C CYS A 77 3.10 16.79 -0.15
N PRO A 78 3.42 17.81 -0.98
CA PRO A 78 4.37 18.86 -0.60
C PRO A 78 3.86 19.76 0.54
N HIS A 79 2.55 19.73 0.83
CA HIS A 79 1.94 20.55 1.86
C HIS A 79 1.80 19.80 3.20
N CYS A 80 0.94 18.78 3.26
CA CYS A 80 0.70 18.05 4.50
C CYS A 80 1.74 16.96 4.81
N LYS A 81 2.68 16.71 3.89
CA LYS A 81 3.71 15.67 4.03
C LYS A 81 3.17 14.26 4.24
N SER A 82 1.93 13.99 3.83
CA SER A 82 1.45 12.61 3.72
C SER A 82 2.26 11.87 2.66
N TRP A 83 2.83 10.73 3.04
CA TRP A 83 3.31 9.72 2.11
C TRP A 83 2.09 9.09 1.43
N VAL A 84 1.95 9.22 0.11
CA VAL A 84 0.72 8.82 -0.59
C VAL A 84 0.87 7.52 -1.37
N TYR A 85 2.01 7.30 -2.01
CA TYR A 85 2.33 6.05 -2.71
C TYR A 85 3.84 5.92 -2.94
N THR A 86 4.26 4.81 -3.52
CA THR A 86 5.66 4.54 -3.88
C THR A 86 5.74 3.80 -5.20
N THR A 87 6.69 4.23 -6.02
CA THR A 87 7.11 3.53 -7.24
C THR A 87 8.54 3.04 -7.03
N ALA A 88 8.87 1.90 -7.64
CA ALA A 88 10.21 1.33 -7.54
C ALA A 88 10.52 0.49 -8.78
N THR A 89 11.80 0.39 -9.15
CA THR A 89 12.26 -0.46 -10.27
C THR A 89 11.85 -1.92 -10.07
N ALA A 90 11.92 -2.41 -8.82
CA ALA A 90 11.48 -3.76 -8.45
C ALA A 90 9.96 -3.98 -8.50
N LEU A 91 9.17 -2.92 -8.63
CA LEU A 91 7.71 -2.96 -8.73
C LEU A 91 7.24 -2.60 -10.14
N ALA A 92 8.01 -2.93 -11.18
CA ALA A 92 7.66 -2.63 -12.57
C ALA A 92 6.23 -3.12 -12.89
N GLY A 93 5.38 -2.20 -13.38
CA GLY A 93 3.96 -2.46 -13.66
C GLY A 93 3.01 -2.25 -12.47
N PHE A 94 3.51 -1.91 -11.29
CA PHE A 94 2.72 -1.69 -10.08
C PHE A 94 3.04 -0.37 -9.36
N VAL A 95 2.11 0.07 -8.53
CA VAL A 95 2.27 1.17 -7.57
C VAL A 95 1.95 0.64 -6.17
N ASN A 96 2.83 0.92 -5.20
CA ASN A 96 2.59 0.62 -3.81
C ASN A 96 1.87 1.81 -3.15
N PHE A 97 0.54 1.71 -3.08
CA PHE A 97 -0.36 2.78 -2.65
C PHE A 97 -0.62 2.70 -1.14
N ARG A 98 -0.69 3.84 -0.44
CA ARG A 98 -1.01 3.88 1.00
C ARG A 98 -2.52 3.79 1.16
N ALA A 99 -2.99 2.66 1.69
CA ALA A 99 -4.42 2.36 1.78
C ALA A 99 -5.20 3.39 2.61
N THR A 100 -4.54 4.00 3.59
CA THR A 100 -5.10 5.05 4.44
C THR A 100 -5.42 6.36 3.71
N MET A 101 -5.04 6.49 2.44
CA MET A 101 -5.41 7.63 1.60
C MET A 101 -6.77 7.44 0.92
N LEU A 102 -7.35 6.24 0.92
CA LEU A 102 -8.72 6.03 0.41
C LEU A 102 -9.71 6.86 1.24
N GLU A 103 -10.72 7.42 0.59
CA GLU A 103 -11.83 8.10 1.29
C GLU A 103 -12.61 7.10 2.17
N ASP A 104 -12.72 5.84 1.74
CA ASP A 104 -13.17 4.73 2.58
C ASP A 104 -12.11 3.62 2.62
N ALA A 105 -11.38 3.58 3.75
CA ALA A 105 -10.40 2.54 4.06
C ALA A 105 -10.93 1.50 5.08
N SER A 106 -12.20 1.57 5.49
CA SER A 106 -12.76 0.77 6.59
C SER A 106 -12.74 -0.74 6.33
N TRP A 107 -12.77 -1.14 5.06
CA TRP A 107 -12.70 -2.53 4.61
C TRP A 107 -11.27 -3.06 4.50
N VAL A 108 -10.25 -2.19 4.55
CA VAL A 108 -8.88 -2.61 4.26
C VAL A 108 -8.31 -3.38 5.45
N MET A 109 -8.08 -4.66 5.22
CA MET A 109 -7.35 -5.54 6.12
C MET A 109 -6.08 -6.03 5.40
N PRO A 110 -4.88 -5.95 6.01
CA PRO A 110 -3.69 -6.53 5.41
C PRO A 110 -3.92 -8.04 5.25
N PHE A 111 -3.53 -8.58 4.11
CA PHE A 111 -3.56 -10.02 3.87
C PHE A 111 -2.23 -10.67 4.26
N VAL A 112 -1.14 -9.92 4.09
CA VAL A 112 0.22 -10.36 4.38
C VAL A 112 0.89 -9.38 5.34
N ASP A 113 1.42 -9.91 6.43
CA ASP A 113 2.45 -9.28 7.24
C ASP A 113 3.82 -9.64 6.64
N MET A 114 4.63 -8.63 6.34
CA MET A 114 6.02 -8.84 5.90
C MET A 114 6.99 -8.08 6.79
N GLN A 115 8.25 -8.55 6.81
CA GLN A 115 9.30 -7.99 7.66
C GLN A 115 8.97 -8.11 9.16
N ILE A 116 8.29 -9.19 9.58
CA ILE A 116 7.84 -9.34 10.98
C ILE A 116 8.99 -9.49 11.98
N ALA A 117 10.22 -9.75 11.52
CA ALA A 117 11.39 -9.71 12.39
C ALA A 117 11.60 -8.34 13.06
N ASP A 118 11.11 -7.26 12.42
CA ASP A 118 11.14 -5.88 12.96
C ASP A 118 9.81 -5.46 13.62
N LYS A 119 8.79 -6.34 13.67
CA LYS A 119 7.46 -6.02 14.20
C LYS A 119 7.53 -5.60 15.67
N LEU A 120 6.93 -4.45 15.97
CA LEU A 120 6.92 -3.93 17.34
C LEU A 120 6.11 -4.85 18.28
N PRO A 121 6.50 -4.99 19.56
CA PRO A 121 5.77 -5.80 20.52
C PRO A 121 4.30 -5.36 20.66
N GLY A 122 3.39 -6.32 20.72
CA GLY A 122 1.95 -6.08 20.91
C GLY A 122 1.19 -5.61 19.66
N VAL A 123 1.86 -5.36 18.54
CA VAL A 123 1.19 -4.99 17.28
C VAL A 123 0.43 -6.18 16.71
N VAL A 124 -0.86 -6.00 16.47
CA VAL A 124 -1.72 -6.95 15.75
C VAL A 124 -2.25 -6.26 14.49
N SER A 125 -1.95 -6.82 13.32
CA SER A 125 -2.36 -6.28 12.02
C SER A 125 -3.62 -6.93 11.47
N GLY A 126 -3.95 -8.15 11.92
CA GLY A 126 -5.04 -8.96 11.37
C GLY A 126 -4.67 -9.72 10.08
N ALA A 127 -3.41 -9.68 9.64
CA ALA A 127 -2.98 -10.42 8.45
C ALA A 127 -3.11 -11.94 8.63
N SER A 128 -3.59 -12.62 7.58
CA SER A 128 -3.76 -14.08 7.56
C SER A 128 -2.47 -14.84 7.24
N ARG A 129 -1.47 -14.14 6.66
CA ARG A 129 -0.17 -14.69 6.28
C ARG A 129 0.95 -13.80 6.86
N SER A 130 2.10 -14.39 7.17
CA SER A 130 3.20 -13.65 7.81
C SER A 130 4.57 -14.15 7.37
N TYR A 131 5.49 -13.23 7.08
CA TYR A 131 6.86 -13.51 6.64
C TYR A 131 7.91 -12.76 7.49
N PRO A 132 8.98 -13.43 7.97
CA PRO A 132 10.05 -12.77 8.73
C PRO A 132 10.74 -11.65 7.93
N GLY A 133 10.86 -11.82 6.62
CA GLY A 133 11.34 -10.81 5.67
C GLY A 133 10.29 -10.48 4.61
N PHE A 134 10.73 -10.10 3.41
CA PHE A 134 9.85 -10.05 2.24
C PHE A 134 9.43 -11.47 1.82
N PRO A 135 8.22 -11.67 1.26
CA PRO A 135 7.87 -12.94 0.63
C PRO A 135 8.91 -13.29 -0.44
N PRO A 136 9.30 -14.57 -0.55
CA PRO A 136 10.20 -14.99 -1.62
C PRO A 136 9.50 -14.85 -3.00
N PRO A 137 10.24 -14.59 -4.09
CA PRO A 137 9.68 -14.34 -5.42
C PRO A 137 8.65 -15.39 -5.90
N GLU A 138 8.91 -16.65 -5.62
CA GLU A 138 8.08 -17.81 -5.97
C GLU A 138 6.70 -17.81 -5.29
N ASP A 139 6.56 -17.14 -4.14
CA ASP A 139 5.30 -17.10 -3.39
C ASP A 139 4.30 -16.09 -3.96
N TYR A 140 4.77 -15.05 -4.66
CA TYR A 140 3.93 -13.92 -5.06
C TYR A 140 2.73 -14.32 -5.92
N GLY A 141 2.88 -15.26 -6.85
CA GLY A 141 1.78 -15.73 -7.69
C GLY A 141 0.65 -16.34 -6.87
N SER A 142 1.00 -17.29 -5.98
CA SER A 142 0.01 -17.94 -5.12
C SER A 142 -0.59 -16.99 -4.08
N LEU A 143 0.18 -16.02 -3.58
CA LEU A 143 -0.29 -14.99 -2.67
C LEU A 143 -1.35 -14.09 -3.32
N MET A 144 -1.12 -13.65 -4.55
CA MET A 144 -2.06 -12.81 -5.30
C MET A 144 -3.34 -13.57 -5.64
N GLU A 145 -3.23 -14.84 -6.07
CA GLU A 145 -4.39 -15.69 -6.33
C GLU A 145 -5.23 -15.93 -5.07
N ALA A 146 -4.58 -16.16 -3.92
CA ALA A 146 -5.29 -16.33 -2.68
C ALA A 146 -5.94 -15.02 -2.22
N PHE A 147 -5.26 -13.88 -2.35
CA PHE A 147 -5.84 -12.57 -2.04
C PHE A 147 -7.06 -12.27 -2.93
N ALA A 148 -7.02 -12.67 -4.20
CA ALA A 148 -8.16 -12.53 -5.11
C ALA A 148 -9.40 -13.34 -4.67
N LYS A 149 -9.20 -14.45 -3.95
CA LYS A 149 -10.29 -15.31 -3.45
C LYS A 149 -10.76 -14.93 -2.03
N GLU A 150 -9.82 -14.59 -1.15
CA GLU A 150 -10.03 -14.53 0.31
C GLU A 150 -9.87 -13.12 0.88
N GLY A 151 -9.28 -12.20 0.13
CA GLY A 151 -8.97 -10.86 0.64
C GLY A 151 -10.24 -10.08 1.00
N ALA A 152 -10.10 -9.15 1.95
CA ALA A 152 -11.17 -8.23 2.28
C ALA A 152 -11.62 -7.41 1.05
N ARG A 153 -12.90 -7.03 1.03
CA ARG A 153 -13.55 -6.27 -0.05
C ARG A 153 -14.39 -5.14 0.55
N PRO A 154 -14.58 -4.01 -0.15
CA PRO A 154 -15.61 -3.04 0.21
C PRO A 154 -16.97 -3.73 0.34
N GLY A 155 -17.74 -3.36 1.37
CA GLY A 155 -19.08 -3.89 1.64
C GLY A 155 -20.15 -3.30 0.74
#